data_AF-A0A3P7MIN7-F1
#
_entry.id   AF-A0A3P7MIN7-F1
#
_cell.length_a   1.000
_cell.length_b   1.000
_cell.length_c   1.000
_cell.angle_alpha   90.00
_cell.angle_beta   90.00
_cell.angle_gamma   90.00
#
_symmetry.space_group_name_H-M   'P 1'
#
loop_
_entity.id
_entity.type
_entity.pdbx_description
1 polymer ?
#
loop_
_entity_poly.entity_id
_entity_poly.type
_entity_poly.pdbx_seq_one_letter_code
_entity_poly.pdbx_strand_id
1 'polypeptide(L)'
;MPSSHTISLEERDLIWKFRYYLRNNRKALTKFVRSVDWEEKEEAAYALLLVKEWSPLEASDALELLSPTFRNIELRRYAVSRLSHAKPEQILLYLPQLVQALKYERFIMSASKELEACDQKDSPIANDDTKKDTDKLSSETIHQMRIEQAMQKCLTGDDLTSFLIRSACSNPSITYYLYWYLKVEIEATAQVDSDMSRMYSYVLSLLLSSLRSGGCDLRRRAASLDQQEILIEILVSMARLVSQESGGRSQKEKALRRSLREQHDLLNLCGLPLPLDPTIRVNALLPDSAALFNSNMMPMKLTFKTENDDQYVTIFKRGDDLRQDQLIIQMIRLMDGLLRADGLDLRLTPYSVLATSTSEGFVQFVKAIPLREVISSWGTVQECLRSFRPSPNGPFGIETEVVENYVRSCAGYSIICYILGIGDRHLHNLLLAENGKMFHVDFGYILGRDPKPFAPPPMKLTSEMINGMGGLHRFLSATWYYEYRRLTDGKI
;
A
#
# COMPACT_ATOMS: atom_id res chain seq x y z
N MET A 1 -14.98 -9.73 -21.93
CA MET A 1 -14.44 -8.38 -22.23
C MET A 1 -13.64 -7.88 -21.02
N PRO A 2 -12.40 -7.41 -21.21
CA PRO A 2 -11.64 -6.69 -20.18
C PRO A 2 -12.39 -5.46 -19.66
N SER A 3 -12.03 -4.96 -18.48
CA SER A 3 -12.65 -3.72 -17.95
C SER A 3 -12.26 -2.47 -18.74
N SER A 4 -11.14 -2.48 -19.47
CA SER A 4 -10.73 -1.40 -20.39
C SER A 4 -11.43 -1.41 -21.76
N HIS A 5 -12.14 -2.47 -22.12
CA HIS A 5 -12.79 -2.59 -23.43
C HIS A 5 -13.97 -1.64 -23.55
N THR A 6 -13.96 -0.71 -24.50
CA THR A 6 -15.11 0.18 -24.76
C THR A 6 -16.26 -0.61 -25.39
N ILE A 7 -17.45 -0.54 -24.79
CA ILE A 7 -18.64 -1.25 -25.28
C ILE A 7 -19.20 -0.50 -26.49
N SER A 8 -19.34 -1.20 -27.63
CA SER A 8 -19.96 -0.63 -28.83
C SER A 8 -21.48 -0.49 -28.66
N LEU A 9 -22.14 0.30 -29.52
CA LEU A 9 -23.61 0.42 -29.50
C LEU A 9 -24.30 -0.93 -29.74
N GLU A 10 -23.76 -1.76 -30.65
CA GLU A 10 -24.30 -3.10 -30.91
C GLU A 10 -24.14 -4.03 -29.70
N GLU A 11 -22.97 -4.00 -29.04
CA GLU A 11 -22.73 -4.76 -27.82
C GLU A 11 -23.65 -4.32 -26.69
N ARG A 12 -23.85 -2.99 -26.56
CA ARG A 12 -24.77 -2.40 -25.58
C ARG A 12 -26.18 -2.93 -25.78
N ASP A 13 -26.70 -2.86 -27.00
CA ASP A 13 -28.05 -3.30 -27.34
C ASP A 13 -28.21 -4.82 -27.14
N LEU A 14 -27.17 -5.60 -27.44
CA LEU A 14 -27.14 -7.05 -27.20
C LEU A 14 -27.18 -7.37 -25.69
N ILE A 15 -26.33 -6.73 -24.89
CA ILE A 15 -26.29 -6.91 -23.43
C ILE A 15 -27.64 -6.51 -22.83
N TRP A 16 -28.19 -5.38 -23.25
CA TRP A 16 -29.51 -4.92 -22.80
C TRP A 16 -30.59 -5.93 -23.16
N LYS A 17 -30.65 -6.40 -24.41
CA LYS A 17 -31.63 -7.39 -24.88
C LYS A 17 -31.61 -8.70 -24.08
N PHE A 18 -30.41 -9.20 -23.75
CA PHE A 18 -30.24 -10.48 -23.04
C PHE A 18 -30.02 -10.34 -21.52
N ARG A 19 -30.22 -9.16 -20.93
CA ARG A 19 -29.96 -8.87 -19.50
C ARG A 19 -30.57 -9.89 -18.51
N TYR A 20 -31.78 -10.37 -18.77
CA TYR A 20 -32.43 -11.39 -17.93
C TYR A 20 -31.76 -12.76 -17.99
N TYR A 21 -31.22 -13.13 -19.16
CA TYR A 21 -30.44 -14.35 -19.31
C TYR A 21 -29.09 -14.23 -18.60
N LEU A 22 -28.50 -13.03 -18.64
CA LEU A 22 -27.22 -12.73 -18.02
C LEU A 22 -27.27 -12.63 -16.49
N ARG A 23 -28.46 -12.44 -15.89
CA ARG A 23 -28.62 -12.17 -14.45
C ARG A 23 -27.96 -13.20 -13.52
N ASN A 24 -27.91 -14.46 -13.95
CA ASN A 24 -27.33 -15.56 -13.17
C ASN A 24 -25.79 -15.59 -13.28
N ASN A 25 -25.20 -14.86 -14.22
CA ASN A 25 -23.76 -14.75 -14.39
C ASN A 25 -23.24 -13.51 -13.66
N ARG A 26 -22.64 -13.69 -12.48
CA ARG A 26 -22.09 -12.58 -11.68
C ARG A 26 -21.12 -11.67 -12.47
N LYS A 27 -20.27 -12.26 -13.32
CA LYS A 27 -19.25 -11.52 -14.10
C LYS A 27 -19.85 -10.66 -15.21
N ALA A 28 -21.11 -10.92 -15.59
CA ALA A 28 -21.81 -10.12 -16.59
C ALA A 28 -22.37 -8.81 -16.00
N LEU A 29 -22.50 -8.69 -14.66
CA LEU A 29 -23.08 -7.50 -14.05
C LEU A 29 -22.31 -6.22 -14.39
N THR A 30 -20.98 -6.23 -14.30
CA THR A 30 -20.18 -5.05 -14.64
C THR A 30 -20.32 -4.65 -16.11
N LYS A 31 -20.58 -5.60 -17.01
CA LYS A 31 -20.85 -5.34 -18.43
C LYS A 31 -22.25 -4.77 -18.65
N PHE A 32 -23.24 -5.31 -17.94
CA PHE A 32 -24.61 -4.78 -17.94
C PHE A 32 -24.64 -3.33 -17.44
N VAL A 33 -24.07 -3.05 -16.27
CA VAL A 33 -24.08 -1.71 -15.67
C VAL A 33 -23.39 -0.68 -16.57
N ARG A 34 -22.39 -1.10 -17.35
CA ARG A 34 -21.72 -0.24 -18.35
C ARG A 34 -22.51 -0.04 -19.63
N SER A 35 -23.46 -0.92 -19.93
CA SER A 35 -24.36 -0.75 -21.08
C SER A 35 -25.54 0.17 -20.80
N VAL A 36 -25.79 0.51 -19.53
CA VAL A 36 -26.92 1.35 -19.11
C VAL A 36 -26.63 2.83 -19.36
N ASP A 37 -27.60 3.55 -19.91
CA ASP A 37 -27.61 5.01 -19.90
C ASP A 37 -28.07 5.52 -18.53
N TRP A 38 -27.14 6.08 -17.77
CA TRP A 38 -27.41 6.57 -16.41
C TRP A 38 -28.02 7.98 -16.37
N GLU A 39 -28.09 8.69 -17.50
CA GLU A 39 -28.74 10.00 -17.61
C GLU A 39 -30.26 9.83 -17.81
N GLU A 40 -30.69 8.71 -18.40
CA GLU A 40 -32.10 8.37 -18.55
C GLU A 40 -32.67 7.80 -17.24
N LYS A 41 -33.60 8.52 -16.61
CA LYS A 41 -34.06 8.21 -15.25
C LYS A 41 -34.82 6.88 -15.18
N GLU A 42 -35.63 6.58 -16.18
CA GLU A 42 -36.42 5.34 -16.22
C GLU A 42 -35.50 4.13 -16.40
N GLU A 43 -34.54 4.24 -17.32
CA GLU A 43 -33.55 3.20 -17.60
C GLU A 43 -32.68 2.93 -16.37
N ALA A 44 -32.16 3.99 -15.74
CA ALA A 44 -31.35 3.90 -14.53
C ALA A 44 -32.11 3.26 -13.36
N ALA A 45 -33.36 3.67 -13.13
CA ALA A 45 -34.20 3.11 -12.07
C ALA A 45 -34.46 1.61 -12.28
N TYR A 46 -34.78 1.22 -13.51
CA TYR A 46 -34.99 -0.17 -13.87
C TYR A 46 -33.70 -1.00 -13.77
N ALA A 47 -32.57 -0.46 -14.21
CA ALA A 47 -31.27 -1.11 -14.07
C ALA A 47 -30.92 -1.39 -12.60
N LEU A 48 -31.21 -0.45 -11.69
CA LEU A 48 -30.97 -0.62 -10.25
C LEU A 48 -31.82 -1.72 -9.63
N LEU A 49 -33.07 -1.90 -10.08
CA LEU A 49 -33.89 -3.04 -9.67
C LEU A 49 -33.25 -4.35 -10.10
N LEU A 50 -32.78 -4.42 -11.36
CA LEU A 50 -32.16 -5.62 -11.89
C LEU A 50 -30.81 -5.93 -11.22
N VAL A 51 -30.04 -4.92 -10.82
CA VAL A 51 -28.79 -5.08 -10.05
C VAL A 51 -29.06 -5.81 -8.72
N LYS A 52 -30.18 -5.50 -8.04
CA LYS A 52 -30.55 -6.15 -6.77
C LYS A 52 -30.96 -7.62 -6.95
N GLU A 53 -31.50 -7.98 -8.12
CA GLU A 53 -31.86 -9.35 -8.47
C GLU A 53 -30.70 -10.15 -9.09
N TRP A 54 -29.60 -9.48 -9.45
CA TRP A 54 -28.46 -10.11 -10.10
C TRP A 54 -27.72 -11.04 -9.13
N SER A 55 -27.07 -12.08 -9.66
CA SER A 55 -26.13 -12.87 -8.88
C SER A 55 -25.09 -11.94 -8.21
N PRO A 56 -24.92 -12.00 -6.88
CA PRO A 56 -24.14 -11.02 -6.15
C PRO A 56 -22.66 -11.05 -6.55
N LEU A 57 -22.04 -9.87 -6.65
CA LEU A 57 -20.63 -9.74 -7.00
C LEU A 57 -19.71 -10.19 -5.86
N GLU A 58 -18.51 -10.65 -6.21
CA GLU A 58 -17.42 -10.76 -5.24
C GLU A 58 -16.86 -9.38 -4.91
N ALA A 59 -16.21 -9.25 -3.75
CA ALA A 59 -15.65 -7.98 -3.30
C ALA A 59 -14.63 -7.39 -4.29
N SER A 60 -13.83 -8.25 -4.95
CA SER A 60 -12.87 -7.85 -5.98
C SER A 60 -13.53 -7.23 -7.21
N ASP A 61 -14.64 -7.80 -7.67
CA ASP A 61 -15.37 -7.30 -8.84
C ASP A 61 -16.12 -5.99 -8.51
N ALA A 62 -16.57 -5.84 -7.26
CA ALA A 62 -17.24 -4.64 -6.78
C ALA A 62 -16.32 -3.40 -6.78
N LEU A 63 -14.98 -3.57 -6.75
CA LEU A 63 -14.03 -2.46 -6.85
C LEU A 63 -14.17 -1.70 -8.17
N GLU A 64 -14.54 -2.37 -9.27
CA GLU A 64 -14.78 -1.72 -10.57
C GLU A 64 -15.90 -0.67 -10.45
N LEU A 65 -16.94 -0.94 -9.64
CA LEU A 65 -18.06 -0.03 -9.43
C LEU A 65 -17.71 1.21 -8.57
N LEU A 66 -16.55 1.21 -7.93
CA LEU A 66 -16.02 2.37 -7.19
C LEU A 66 -15.08 3.24 -8.03
N SER A 67 -14.79 2.84 -9.26
CA SER A 67 -13.98 3.58 -10.23
C SER A 67 -14.68 4.88 -10.71
N PRO A 68 -13.97 5.83 -11.35
CA PRO A 68 -14.57 7.07 -11.86
C PRO A 68 -15.63 6.84 -12.95
N THR A 69 -15.66 5.64 -13.56
CA THR A 69 -16.62 5.27 -14.59
C THR A 69 -18.05 5.27 -14.06
N PHE A 70 -18.27 4.98 -12.77
CA PHE A 70 -19.60 4.88 -12.18
C PHE A 70 -19.83 5.97 -11.14
N ARG A 71 -20.72 6.90 -11.49
CA ARG A 71 -21.08 8.06 -10.64
C ARG A 71 -22.44 7.89 -9.93
N ASN A 72 -23.21 6.87 -10.29
CA ASN A 72 -24.51 6.62 -9.70
C ASN A 72 -24.35 6.18 -8.23
N ILE A 73 -25.03 6.88 -7.32
CA ILE A 73 -24.88 6.69 -5.87
C ILE A 73 -25.33 5.29 -5.44
N GLU A 74 -26.42 4.77 -6.00
CA GLU A 74 -26.97 3.47 -5.64
C GLU A 74 -26.08 2.31 -6.09
N LEU A 75 -25.40 2.43 -7.23
CA LEU A 75 -24.39 1.45 -7.65
C LEU A 75 -23.19 1.42 -6.69
N ARG A 76 -22.74 2.58 -6.24
CA ARG A 76 -21.62 2.69 -5.30
C ARG A 76 -22.00 2.13 -3.93
N ARG A 77 -23.23 2.39 -3.46
CA ARG A 77 -23.82 1.75 -2.28
C ARG A 77 -23.88 0.24 -2.40
N TYR A 78 -24.32 -0.27 -3.56
CA TYR A 78 -24.27 -1.70 -3.83
C TYR A 78 -22.83 -2.24 -3.73
N ALA A 79 -21.85 -1.56 -4.33
CA ALA A 79 -20.45 -1.94 -4.23
C ALA A 79 -19.94 -2.00 -2.79
N VAL A 80 -20.26 -0.97 -1.98
CA VAL A 80 -19.95 -0.93 -0.55
C VAL A 80 -20.62 -2.07 0.22
N SER A 81 -21.87 -2.41 -0.12
CA SER A 81 -22.56 -3.57 0.46
C SER A 81 -21.88 -4.90 0.13
N ARG A 82 -21.17 -5.00 -1.01
CA ARG A 82 -20.37 -6.18 -1.33
C ARG A 82 -19.06 -6.21 -0.54
N LEU A 83 -18.43 -5.05 -0.34
CA LEU A 83 -17.24 -4.92 0.50
C LEU A 83 -17.50 -5.24 1.98
N SER A 84 -18.69 -4.94 2.51
CA SER A 84 -19.02 -5.25 3.91
C SER A 84 -19.04 -6.73 4.25
N HIS A 85 -19.12 -7.60 3.24
CA HIS A 85 -19.04 -9.06 3.41
C HIS A 85 -17.61 -9.61 3.25
N ALA A 86 -16.64 -8.77 2.86
CA ALA A 86 -15.26 -9.17 2.69
C ALA A 86 -14.55 -9.29 4.04
N LYS A 87 -13.54 -10.16 4.10
CA LYS A 87 -12.74 -10.32 5.32
C LYS A 87 -11.81 -9.10 5.53
N PRO A 88 -11.43 -8.76 6.78
CA PRO A 88 -10.52 -7.65 7.05
C PRO A 88 -9.20 -7.71 6.28
N GLU A 89 -8.66 -8.90 6.04
CA GLU A 89 -7.42 -9.10 5.27
C GLU A 89 -7.58 -8.68 3.81
N GLN A 90 -8.76 -8.92 3.22
CA GLN A 90 -9.09 -8.46 1.87
C GLN A 90 -9.29 -6.95 1.83
N ILE A 91 -9.95 -6.38 2.85
CA ILE A 91 -10.12 -4.92 2.95
C ILE A 91 -8.77 -4.23 3.07
N LEU A 92 -7.85 -4.73 3.90
CA LEU A 92 -6.48 -4.24 4.01
C LEU A 92 -5.76 -4.28 2.66
N LEU A 93 -5.96 -5.34 1.87
CA LEU A 93 -5.37 -5.46 0.55
C LEU A 93 -5.94 -4.46 -0.47
N TYR A 94 -7.17 -3.98 -0.30
CA TYR A 94 -7.79 -2.99 -1.20
C TYR A 94 -7.72 -1.56 -0.64
N LEU A 95 -7.30 -1.39 0.61
CA LEU A 95 -7.44 -0.14 1.36
C LEU A 95 -6.81 1.08 0.66
N PRO A 96 -5.57 1.04 0.12
CA PRO A 96 -5.02 2.13 -0.69
C PRO A 96 -5.93 2.55 -1.85
N GLN A 97 -6.50 1.59 -2.59
CA GLN A 97 -7.40 1.86 -3.71
C GLN A 97 -8.75 2.40 -3.25
N LEU A 98 -9.24 1.94 -2.09
CA LEU A 98 -10.46 2.47 -1.48
C LEU A 98 -10.29 3.92 -1.01
N VAL A 99 -9.13 4.26 -0.42
CA VAL A 99 -8.78 5.66 -0.10
C VAL A 99 -8.78 6.50 -1.37
N GLN A 100 -8.15 6.02 -2.45
CA GLN A 100 -8.18 6.70 -3.75
C GLN A 100 -9.59 6.83 -4.35
N ALA A 101 -10.51 5.92 -4.04
CA ALA A 101 -11.88 5.97 -4.54
C ALA A 101 -12.75 7.03 -3.83
N LEU A 102 -12.32 7.55 -2.67
CA LEU A 102 -13.03 8.61 -1.95
C LEU A 102 -13.18 9.90 -2.76
N LYS A 103 -12.22 10.20 -3.65
CA LYS A 103 -12.30 11.38 -4.54
C LYS A 103 -13.45 11.34 -5.54
N TYR A 104 -14.14 10.20 -5.67
CA TYR A 104 -15.30 10.04 -6.52
C TYR A 104 -16.63 10.08 -5.74
N GLU A 105 -16.59 10.27 -4.42
CA GLU A 105 -17.78 10.37 -3.56
C GLU A 105 -18.31 11.81 -3.53
N ARG A 106 -19.42 12.05 -4.24
CA ARG A 106 -20.04 13.39 -4.38
C ARG A 106 -20.41 14.05 -3.05
N PHE A 107 -20.94 13.28 -2.10
CA PHE A 107 -21.43 13.81 -0.82
C PHE A 107 -20.31 14.37 0.05
N ILE A 108 -19.12 13.75 0.03
CA ILE A 108 -17.99 14.24 0.83
C ILE A 108 -17.50 15.57 0.28
N MET A 109 -17.45 15.70 -1.05
CA MET A 109 -17.03 16.94 -1.71
C MET A 109 -17.99 18.11 -1.44
N SER A 110 -19.29 17.86 -1.30
CA SER A 110 -20.24 18.90 -0.89
C SER A 110 -20.12 19.23 0.60
N ALA A 111 -20.02 18.22 1.46
CA ALA A 111 -19.92 18.41 2.91
C ALA A 111 -18.65 19.17 3.30
N SER A 112 -17.50 18.89 2.66
CA SER A 112 -16.26 19.62 2.91
C SER A 112 -16.35 21.10 2.49
N LYS A 113 -17.08 21.42 1.41
CA LYS A 113 -17.31 22.79 0.94
C LYS A 113 -18.27 23.58 1.85
N GLU A 114 -19.29 22.91 2.39
CA GLU A 114 -20.22 23.52 3.34
C GLU A 114 -19.54 23.89 4.68
N LEU A 115 -18.53 23.12 5.11
CA LEU A 115 -17.72 23.47 6.27
C LEU A 115 -16.90 24.76 6.03
N GLU A 116 -16.25 24.89 4.87
CA GLU A 116 -15.46 26.09 4.55
C GLU A 116 -16.27 27.38 4.44
N ALA A 117 -17.47 27.31 3.87
CA ALA A 117 -18.33 28.48 3.71
C ALA A 117 -18.69 29.13 5.06
N CYS A 118 -18.49 28.42 6.17
CA CYS A 118 -18.61 28.95 7.52
C CYS A 118 -17.31 29.56 8.03
N ASP A 119 -16.15 28.93 7.80
CA ASP A 119 -14.85 29.46 8.23
C ASP A 119 -14.48 30.77 7.49
N GLN A 120 -14.87 30.91 6.21
CA GLN A 120 -14.59 32.12 5.42
C GLN A 120 -15.48 33.32 5.77
N LYS A 121 -16.67 33.09 6.35
CA LYS A 121 -17.59 34.17 6.76
C LYS A 121 -17.12 34.97 7.98
N ASP A 122 -16.09 34.49 8.67
CA ASP A 122 -15.54 35.12 9.89
C ASP A 122 -14.16 35.80 9.66
N SER A 123 -13.81 36.10 8.39
CA SER A 123 -12.71 37.04 8.11
C SER A 123 -13.11 38.44 8.62
N PRO A 124 -12.30 39.16 9.41
CA PRO A 124 -12.72 40.43 9.99
C PRO A 124 -12.83 41.50 8.89
N ILE A 125 -14.06 41.80 8.47
CA ILE A 125 -14.34 43.07 7.80
C ILE A 125 -14.15 44.15 8.86
N ALA A 126 -13.08 44.93 8.71
CA ALA A 126 -12.87 46.13 9.47
C ALA A 126 -14.02 47.13 9.22
N ASN A 127 -14.44 47.79 10.31
CA ASN A 127 -15.43 48.86 10.43
C ASN A 127 -16.90 48.41 10.57
N ASP A 128 -17.44 48.43 11.78
CA ASP A 128 -18.10 49.64 12.34
C ASP A 128 -18.57 49.34 13.78
N ASP A 129 -18.42 50.32 14.67
CA ASP A 129 -18.84 50.25 16.06
C ASP A 129 -20.37 50.29 16.15
N THR A 130 -21.02 49.23 16.64
CA THR A 130 -22.20 49.32 17.55
C THR A 130 -22.73 47.94 17.99
N LYS A 131 -22.76 47.75 19.31
CA LYS A 131 -23.48 46.76 20.14
C LYS A 131 -24.44 45.75 19.47
N LYS A 132 -24.23 44.46 19.77
CA LYS A 132 -25.26 43.59 20.39
C LYS A 132 -24.63 42.31 20.97
N ASP A 133 -24.69 42.19 22.30
CA ASP A 133 -24.51 40.94 23.03
C ASP A 133 -25.56 39.93 22.55
N THR A 134 -25.11 38.95 21.78
CA THR A 134 -25.80 37.69 21.51
C THR A 134 -24.72 36.62 21.51
N ASP A 135 -24.94 35.54 22.26
CA ASP A 135 -24.07 34.36 22.37
C ASP A 135 -23.59 33.88 20.98
N LYS A 136 -22.42 34.34 20.55
CA LYS A 136 -21.72 33.76 19.40
C LYS A 136 -20.88 32.62 19.93
N LEU A 137 -21.43 31.41 19.85
CA LEU A 137 -20.69 30.16 20.02
C LEU A 137 -19.43 30.23 19.15
N SER A 138 -18.25 29.91 19.70
CA SER A 138 -16.99 30.03 18.96
C SER A 138 -17.03 29.18 17.67
N SER A 139 -16.39 29.67 16.60
CA SER A 139 -16.31 28.96 15.31
C SER A 139 -15.80 27.52 15.49
N GLU A 140 -14.81 27.31 16.36
CA GLU A 140 -14.31 25.98 16.74
C GLU A 140 -15.39 25.07 17.35
N THR A 141 -16.28 25.62 18.18
CA THR A 141 -17.38 24.84 18.79
C THR A 141 -18.40 24.43 17.73
N ILE A 142 -18.76 25.33 16.81
CA ILE A 142 -19.68 25.03 15.71
C ILE A 142 -19.08 23.97 14.77
N HIS A 143 -17.79 24.09 14.47
CA HIS A 143 -17.04 23.13 13.67
C HIS A 143 -17.07 21.74 14.32
N GLN A 144 -16.78 21.66 15.62
CA GLN A 144 -16.80 20.43 16.39
C GLN A 144 -18.20 19.78 16.41
N MET A 145 -19.27 20.57 16.63
CA MET A 145 -20.65 20.07 16.61
C MET A 145 -21.05 19.48 15.26
N ARG A 146 -20.61 20.08 14.14
CA ARG A 146 -20.88 19.54 12.80
C ARG A 146 -20.14 18.25 12.52
N ILE A 147 -18.89 18.15 12.96
CA ILE A 147 -18.12 16.91 12.88
C ILE A 147 -18.82 15.81 13.67
N GLU A 148 -19.32 16.10 14.87
CA GLU A 148 -20.04 15.12 15.69
C GLU A 148 -21.35 14.65 15.03
N GLN A 149 -22.12 15.57 14.45
CA GLN A 149 -23.33 15.22 13.67
C GLN A 149 -22.99 14.36 12.45
N ALA A 150 -21.97 14.73 11.68
CA ALA A 150 -21.53 13.97 10.53
C ALA A 150 -20.96 12.59 10.91
N MET A 151 -20.30 12.49 12.06
CA MET A 151 -19.80 11.25 12.62
C MET A 151 -20.94 10.28 12.95
N GLN A 152 -22.02 10.75 13.59
CA GLN A 152 -23.20 9.90 13.82
C GLN A 152 -23.81 9.40 12.50
N LYS A 153 -23.84 10.24 11.46
CA LYS A 153 -24.27 9.84 10.13
C LYS A 153 -23.34 8.80 9.52
N CYS A 154 -22.03 8.91 9.68
CA CYS A 154 -21.06 7.93 9.17
C CYS A 154 -21.17 6.56 9.86
N LEU A 155 -21.55 6.53 11.13
CA LEU A 155 -21.79 5.26 11.84
C LEU A 155 -23.00 4.51 11.29
N THR A 156 -23.93 5.19 10.62
CA THR A 156 -25.18 4.61 10.07
C THR A 156 -25.26 4.61 8.55
N GLY A 157 -24.39 5.36 7.86
CA GLY A 157 -24.42 5.55 6.41
C GLY A 157 -23.95 4.33 5.59
N ASP A 158 -24.37 4.24 4.35
CA ASP A 158 -24.08 3.12 3.44
C ASP A 158 -23.05 3.47 2.35
N ASP A 159 -22.44 4.65 2.44
CA ASP A 159 -21.39 5.11 1.53
C ASP A 159 -19.99 4.58 1.90
N LEU A 160 -19.03 4.84 1.01
CA LEU A 160 -17.66 4.36 1.15
C LEU A 160 -16.97 4.95 2.39
N THR A 161 -17.19 6.23 2.68
CA THR A 161 -16.63 6.90 3.87
C THR A 161 -17.10 6.22 5.15
N SER A 162 -18.41 6.07 5.28
CA SER A 162 -19.08 5.43 6.39
C SER A 162 -18.55 4.00 6.59
N PHE A 163 -18.39 3.26 5.50
CA PHE A 163 -17.80 1.93 5.51
C PHE A 163 -16.34 1.92 6.00
N LEU A 164 -15.48 2.82 5.49
CA LEU A 164 -14.08 2.88 5.89
C LEU A 164 -13.93 3.27 7.37
N ILE A 165 -14.69 4.26 7.85
CA ILE A 165 -14.67 4.67 9.26
C ILE A 165 -15.15 3.54 10.18
N ARG A 166 -16.24 2.85 9.85
CA ARG A 166 -16.70 1.68 10.62
C ARG A 166 -15.69 0.53 10.62
N SER A 167 -15.09 0.26 9.46
CA SER A 167 -14.07 -0.79 9.32
C SER A 167 -12.83 -0.47 10.15
N ALA A 168 -12.40 0.79 10.14
CA ALA A 168 -11.32 1.27 10.99
C ALA A 168 -11.68 1.14 12.48
N CYS A 169 -12.85 1.59 12.92
CA CYS A 169 -13.27 1.43 14.32
C CYS A 169 -13.26 -0.06 14.74
N SER A 170 -13.65 -0.97 13.84
CA SER A 170 -13.70 -2.40 14.14
C SER A 170 -12.31 -3.06 14.15
N ASN A 171 -11.40 -2.68 13.24
CA ASN A 171 -10.10 -3.35 13.05
C ASN A 171 -8.91 -2.39 13.28
N PRO A 172 -7.98 -2.70 14.21
CA PRO A 172 -6.82 -1.86 14.49
C PRO A 172 -5.93 -1.62 13.27
N SER A 173 -5.59 -2.65 12.50
CA SER A 173 -4.73 -2.51 11.32
C SER A 173 -5.35 -1.59 10.27
N ILE A 174 -6.66 -1.70 10.02
CA ILE A 174 -7.38 -0.78 9.14
C ILE A 174 -7.33 0.65 9.71
N THR A 175 -7.45 0.83 11.03
CA THR A 175 -7.31 2.14 11.69
C THR A 175 -5.98 2.80 11.32
N TYR A 176 -4.87 2.10 11.58
CA TYR A 176 -3.53 2.67 11.44
C TYR A 176 -3.17 2.93 9.98
N TYR A 177 -3.46 2.01 9.07
CA TYR A 177 -3.18 2.23 7.65
C TYR A 177 -4.07 3.30 7.03
N LEU A 178 -5.37 3.35 7.36
CA LEU A 178 -6.28 4.38 6.84
C LEU A 178 -5.80 5.78 7.25
N TYR A 179 -5.37 5.93 8.51
CA TYR A 179 -4.81 7.19 9.00
C TYR A 179 -3.59 7.64 8.17
N TRP A 180 -2.60 6.76 7.96
CA TRP A 180 -1.38 7.11 7.22
C TRP A 180 -1.65 7.39 5.74
N TYR A 181 -2.54 6.62 5.11
CA TYR A 181 -2.93 6.88 3.72
C TYR A 181 -3.64 8.23 3.57
N LEU A 182 -4.55 8.58 4.48
CA LEU A 182 -5.20 9.89 4.46
C LEU A 182 -4.19 11.03 4.65
N LYS A 183 -3.26 10.92 5.61
CA LYS A 183 -2.20 11.91 5.84
C LYS A 183 -1.36 12.16 4.59
N VAL A 184 -0.90 11.09 3.94
CA VAL A 184 -0.10 11.18 2.72
C VAL A 184 -0.90 11.82 1.57
N GLU A 185 -2.18 11.46 1.41
CA GLU A 185 -3.03 12.05 0.37
C GLU A 185 -3.32 13.53 0.60
N ILE A 186 -3.53 13.95 1.86
CA ILE A 186 -3.71 15.36 2.23
C ILE A 186 -2.50 16.18 1.77
N GLU A 187 -1.29 15.73 2.10
CA GLU A 187 -0.04 16.40 1.71
C GLU A 187 0.17 16.39 0.20
N ALA A 188 -0.04 15.24 -0.45
CA ALA A 188 0.13 15.07 -1.89
C ALA A 188 -0.78 15.98 -2.72
N THR A 189 -1.98 16.25 -2.23
CA THR A 189 -2.99 17.04 -2.96
C THR A 189 -2.99 18.51 -2.54
N ALA A 190 -2.33 18.88 -1.44
CA ALA A 190 -2.37 20.23 -0.87
C ALA A 190 -2.05 21.35 -1.88
N GLN A 191 -1.09 21.12 -2.79
CA GLN A 191 -0.65 22.11 -3.79
C GLN A 191 -1.29 21.93 -5.17
N VAL A 192 -1.90 20.77 -5.45
CA VAL A 192 -2.39 20.41 -6.80
C VAL A 192 -3.91 20.50 -6.88
N ASP A 193 -4.61 20.10 -5.82
CA ASP A 193 -6.05 20.08 -5.73
C ASP A 193 -6.47 20.33 -4.27
N SER A 194 -6.70 21.60 -3.93
CA SER A 194 -7.04 21.98 -2.57
C SER A 194 -8.43 21.48 -2.14
N ASP A 195 -9.39 21.35 -3.07
CA ASP A 195 -10.70 20.74 -2.82
C ASP A 195 -10.52 19.27 -2.37
N MET A 196 -9.66 18.53 -3.06
CA MET A 196 -9.36 17.13 -2.74
C MET A 196 -8.60 16.99 -1.42
N SER A 197 -7.62 17.84 -1.16
CA SER A 197 -6.87 17.85 0.11
C SER A 197 -7.80 18.09 1.32
N ARG A 198 -8.76 19.00 1.16
CA ARG A 198 -9.80 19.27 2.16
C ARG A 198 -10.75 18.10 2.36
N MET A 199 -11.16 17.44 1.28
CA MET A 199 -11.96 16.22 1.35
C MET A 199 -11.27 15.15 2.20
N TYR A 200 -9.98 14.85 1.94
CA TYR A 200 -9.24 13.88 2.73
C TYR A 200 -9.04 14.33 4.18
N SER A 201 -8.78 15.62 4.40
CA SER A 201 -8.66 16.20 5.75
C SER A 201 -9.95 16.04 6.54
N TYR A 202 -11.10 16.27 5.91
CA TYR A 202 -12.41 16.05 6.52
C TYR A 202 -12.62 14.58 6.90
N VAL A 203 -12.28 13.63 6.02
CA VAL A 203 -12.37 12.19 6.32
C VAL A 203 -11.43 11.80 7.47
N LEU A 204 -10.21 12.36 7.53
CA LEU A 204 -9.28 12.15 8.64
C LEU A 204 -9.85 12.69 9.96
N SER A 205 -10.46 13.87 9.96
CA SER A 205 -11.12 14.43 11.14
C SER A 205 -12.28 13.55 11.62
N LEU A 206 -13.07 12.98 10.70
CA LEU A 206 -14.13 12.02 11.05
C LEU A 206 -13.55 10.75 11.70
N LEU A 207 -12.43 10.23 11.17
CA LEU A 207 -11.73 9.08 11.75
C LEU A 207 -11.27 9.38 13.17
N LEU A 208 -10.50 10.45 13.37
CA LEU A 208 -9.93 10.81 14.67
C LEU A 208 -11.03 11.10 15.70
N SER A 209 -12.09 11.81 15.32
CA SER A 209 -13.24 12.06 16.19
C SER A 209 -13.97 10.77 16.56
N SER A 210 -14.13 9.83 15.63
CA SER A 210 -14.74 8.51 15.89
C SER A 210 -13.91 7.70 16.90
N LEU A 211 -12.58 7.78 16.81
CA LEU A 211 -11.69 7.08 17.72
C LEU A 211 -11.69 7.72 19.12
N ARG A 212 -11.63 9.06 19.20
CA ARG A 212 -11.56 9.82 20.45
C ARG A 212 -12.87 9.81 21.25
N SER A 213 -14.01 9.80 20.56
CA SER A 213 -15.34 9.70 21.19
C SER A 213 -15.76 8.25 21.49
N GLY A 214 -15.05 7.27 20.92
CA GLY A 214 -15.33 5.85 21.07
C GLY A 214 -15.00 5.27 22.45
N GLY A 215 -15.12 3.94 22.58
CA GLY A 215 -14.76 3.19 23.80
C GLY A 215 -13.27 3.26 24.16
N CYS A 216 -12.89 2.64 25.29
CA CYS A 216 -11.51 2.66 25.79
C CYS A 216 -10.47 2.18 24.76
N ASP A 217 -10.78 1.13 24.00
CA ASP A 217 -9.88 0.61 22.97
C ASP A 217 -9.69 1.58 21.81
N LEU A 218 -10.76 2.25 21.37
CA LEU A 218 -10.69 3.24 20.28
C LEU A 218 -9.87 4.48 20.70
N ARG A 219 -10.08 4.95 21.94
CA ARG A 219 -9.27 6.04 22.50
C ARG A 219 -7.81 5.65 22.65
N ARG A 220 -7.51 4.39 23.01
CA ARG A 220 -6.14 3.88 23.02
C ARG A 220 -5.53 3.89 21.63
N ARG A 221 -6.28 3.52 20.58
CA ARG A 221 -5.80 3.62 19.19
C ARG A 221 -5.51 5.06 18.77
N ALA A 222 -6.37 6.01 19.15
CA ALA A 222 -6.12 7.44 18.91
C ALA A 222 -4.81 7.91 19.60
N ALA A 223 -4.61 7.56 20.88
CA ALA A 223 -3.38 7.89 21.58
C ALA A 223 -2.14 7.24 20.94
N SER A 224 -2.26 6.01 20.43
CA SER A 224 -1.18 5.37 19.67
C SER A 224 -0.89 6.11 18.36
N LEU A 225 -1.88 6.67 17.67
CA LEU A 225 -1.66 7.48 16.47
C LEU A 225 -0.89 8.76 16.81
N ASP A 226 -1.25 9.45 17.88
CA ASP A 226 -0.53 10.64 18.36
C ASP A 226 0.94 10.28 18.69
N GLN A 227 1.19 9.13 19.33
CA GLN A 227 2.55 8.64 19.60
C GLN A 227 3.31 8.23 18.33
N GLN A 228 2.63 7.66 17.32
CA GLN A 228 3.24 7.36 16.04
C GLN A 228 3.66 8.65 15.32
N GLU A 229 2.86 9.73 15.36
CA GLU A 229 3.26 11.04 14.81
C GLU A 229 4.57 11.53 15.45
N ILE A 230 4.64 11.53 16.78
CA ILE A 230 5.85 11.94 17.52
C ILE A 230 7.07 11.11 17.11
N LEU A 231 6.91 9.78 16.99
CA LEU A 231 7.97 8.90 16.49
C LEU A 231 8.47 9.35 15.11
N ILE A 232 7.57 9.61 14.16
CA ILE A 232 7.97 10.06 12.81
C ILE A 232 8.68 11.41 12.87
N GLU A 233 8.15 12.38 13.61
CA GLU A 233 8.75 13.72 13.74
C GLU A 233 10.19 13.66 14.27
N ILE A 234 10.43 12.85 15.31
CA ILE A 234 11.77 12.64 15.85
C ILE A 234 12.67 12.00 14.78
N LEU A 235 12.21 10.96 14.08
CA LEU A 235 13.01 10.30 13.04
C LEU A 235 13.34 11.21 11.85
N VAL A 236 12.41 12.08 11.45
CA VAL A 236 12.63 13.11 10.43
C VAL A 236 13.69 14.10 10.89
N SER A 237 13.63 14.55 12.16
CA SER A 237 14.65 15.40 12.77
C SER A 237 16.02 14.73 12.76
N MET A 238 16.11 13.46 13.16
CA MET A 238 17.36 12.68 13.14
C MET A 238 17.92 12.55 11.72
N ALA A 239 17.08 12.26 10.72
CA ALA A 239 17.50 12.19 9.33
C ALA A 239 18.04 13.53 8.80
N ARG A 240 17.45 14.66 9.23
CA ARG A 240 17.95 16.02 8.92
C ARG A 240 19.33 16.25 9.54
N LEU A 241 19.50 15.93 10.81
CA LEU A 241 20.78 16.05 11.52
C LEU A 241 21.87 15.22 10.84
N VAL A 242 21.60 13.95 10.51
CA VAL A 242 22.54 13.08 9.79
C VAL A 242 22.95 13.65 8.43
N SER A 243 22.00 14.26 7.72
CA SER A 243 22.26 14.87 6.41
C SER A 243 23.18 16.09 6.54
N GLN A 244 22.99 16.91 7.57
CA GLN A 244 23.75 18.13 7.84
C GLN A 244 25.11 17.87 8.51
N GLU A 245 25.27 16.74 9.20
CA GLU A 245 26.52 16.37 9.87
C GLU A 245 27.68 16.31 8.86
N SER A 246 28.78 16.98 9.19
CA SER A 246 29.98 16.98 8.36
C SER A 246 30.78 15.68 8.54
N GLY A 247 31.50 15.29 7.49
CA GLY A 247 32.37 14.11 7.53
C GLY A 247 31.77 12.86 6.88
N GLY A 248 32.53 11.77 6.93
CA GLY A 248 32.20 10.51 6.26
C GLY A 248 31.11 9.70 6.97
N ARG A 249 30.61 8.65 6.29
CA ARG A 249 29.53 7.78 6.79
C ARG A 249 29.72 7.29 8.23
N SER A 250 30.93 6.86 8.60
CA SER A 250 31.23 6.37 9.95
C SER A 250 31.05 7.45 11.03
N GLN A 251 31.40 8.71 10.73
CA GLN A 251 31.18 9.83 11.63
C GLN A 251 29.68 10.15 11.76
N LYS A 252 28.97 10.21 10.64
CA LYS A 252 27.51 10.39 10.60
C LYS A 252 26.75 9.30 11.37
N GLU A 253 27.19 8.05 11.26
CA GLU A 253 26.60 6.92 11.99
C GLU A 253 26.86 7.03 13.50
N LYS A 254 28.07 7.43 13.91
CA LYS A 254 28.36 7.70 15.34
C LYS A 254 27.51 8.86 15.88
N ALA A 255 27.32 9.92 15.10
CA ALA A 255 26.45 11.04 15.46
C ALA A 255 24.99 10.59 15.60
N LEU A 256 24.46 9.84 14.64
CA LEU A 256 23.12 9.24 14.70
C LEU A 256 22.92 8.43 16.00
N ARG A 257 23.84 7.51 16.29
CA ARG A 257 23.75 6.68 17.51
C ARG A 257 23.79 7.51 18.79
N ARG A 258 24.56 8.59 18.82
CA ARG A 258 24.60 9.52 19.96
C ARG A 258 23.24 10.21 20.12
N SER A 259 22.74 10.85 19.06
CA SER A 259 21.46 11.56 19.11
C SER A 259 20.29 10.65 19.47
N LEU A 260 20.26 9.42 18.96
CA LEU A 260 19.23 8.44 19.30
C LEU A 260 19.25 8.04 20.79
N ARG A 261 20.41 8.00 21.44
CA ARG A 261 20.51 7.70 22.89
C ARG A 261 19.97 8.82 23.78
N GLU A 262 19.91 10.04 23.26
CA GLU A 262 19.39 11.21 23.98
C GLU A 262 17.87 11.34 23.84
N GLN A 263 17.23 10.55 22.96
CA GLN A 263 15.78 10.58 22.75
C GLN A 263 15.05 9.59 23.66
N HIS A 264 14.61 10.06 24.83
CA HIS A 264 13.88 9.21 25.79
C HIS A 264 12.61 8.57 25.21
N ASP A 265 11.85 9.29 24.37
CA ASP A 265 10.63 8.78 23.76
C ASP A 265 10.90 7.58 22.83
N LEU A 266 12.06 7.56 22.15
CA LEU A 266 12.44 6.43 21.29
C LEU A 266 12.91 5.22 22.10
N LEU A 267 13.45 5.45 23.29
CA LEU A 267 13.92 4.38 24.19
C LEU A 267 12.77 3.71 24.95
N ASN A 268 11.60 4.35 25.03
CA ASN A 268 10.41 3.81 25.69
C ASN A 268 9.14 4.12 24.90
N LEU A 269 8.82 3.21 23.96
CA LEU A 269 7.65 3.28 23.09
C LEU A 269 6.40 2.64 23.70
N CYS A 270 6.49 2.03 24.89
CA CYS A 270 5.34 1.52 25.65
C CYS A 270 4.36 0.63 24.83
N GLY A 271 4.86 -0.30 24.01
CA GLY A 271 4.02 -1.20 23.21
C GLY A 271 3.32 -0.55 22.01
N LEU A 272 3.91 0.53 21.47
CA LEU A 272 3.42 1.25 20.30
C LEU A 272 3.30 0.32 19.10
N PRO A 273 2.13 0.22 18.44
CA PRO A 273 2.02 -0.43 17.13
C PRO A 273 2.91 0.29 16.12
N LEU A 274 3.78 -0.43 15.43
CA LEU A 274 4.70 0.17 14.47
C LEU A 274 3.90 0.64 13.24
N PRO A 275 4.10 1.86 12.71
CA PRO A 275 3.38 2.34 11.53
C PRO A 275 3.46 1.36 10.35
N LEU A 276 4.67 0.89 10.05
CA LEU A 276 4.95 -0.02 8.94
C LEU A 276 4.16 -1.34 9.00
N ASP A 277 4.00 -1.89 10.20
CA ASP A 277 3.25 -3.11 10.47
C ASP A 277 2.57 -3.01 11.84
N PRO A 278 1.28 -2.61 11.88
CA PRO A 278 0.57 -2.41 13.13
C PRO A 278 0.32 -3.68 13.94
N THR A 279 0.60 -4.87 13.38
CA THR A 279 0.56 -6.13 14.13
C THR A 279 1.79 -6.30 15.03
N ILE A 280 2.86 -5.57 14.75
CA ILE A 280 4.10 -5.57 15.53
C ILE A 280 4.07 -4.40 16.52
N ARG A 281 4.04 -4.73 17.80
CA ARG A 281 4.15 -3.76 18.90
C ARG A 281 5.60 -3.65 19.36
N VAL A 282 6.08 -2.42 19.53
CA VAL A 282 7.47 -2.12 19.86
C VAL A 282 7.58 -1.38 21.18
N ASN A 283 8.56 -1.81 21.99
CA ASN A 283 8.85 -1.24 23.31
C ASN A 283 9.98 -0.21 23.28
N ALA A 284 10.93 -0.33 22.35
CA ALA A 284 12.06 0.58 22.25
C ALA A 284 12.73 0.52 20.88
N LEU A 285 13.35 1.60 20.45
CA LEU A 285 14.37 1.62 19.40
C LEU A 285 15.73 1.28 20.03
N LEU A 286 16.58 0.53 19.31
CA LEU A 286 17.92 0.12 19.76
C LEU A 286 19.01 0.98 19.09
N PRO A 287 19.53 2.03 19.75
CA PRO A 287 20.42 3.01 19.12
C PRO A 287 21.71 2.38 18.60
N ASP A 288 22.32 1.47 19.34
CA ASP A 288 23.64 0.90 19.00
C ASP A 288 23.61 0.05 17.73
N SER A 289 22.45 -0.49 17.38
CA SER A 289 22.24 -1.27 16.16
C SER A 289 21.97 -0.39 14.92
N ALA A 290 21.73 0.91 15.11
CA ALA A 290 21.41 1.82 14.02
C ALA A 290 22.61 1.95 13.07
N ALA A 291 22.35 1.97 11.76
CA ALA A 291 23.38 2.08 10.74
C ALA A 291 22.89 2.90 9.54
N LEU A 292 23.82 3.41 8.73
CA LEU A 292 23.49 4.15 7.52
C LEU A 292 23.81 3.33 6.26
N PHE A 293 22.85 3.27 5.33
CA PHE A 293 23.07 2.67 4.02
C PHE A 293 24.00 3.54 3.16
N ASN A 294 24.74 2.90 2.25
CA ASN A 294 25.62 3.58 1.32
C ASN A 294 24.83 4.08 0.09
N SER A 295 24.16 5.22 0.24
CA SER A 295 23.34 5.86 -0.80
C SER A 295 23.35 7.38 -0.63
N ASN A 296 23.13 8.15 -1.70
CA ASN A 296 23.10 9.62 -1.66
C ASN A 296 22.11 10.16 -0.61
N MET A 297 20.97 9.49 -0.45
CA MET A 297 19.91 9.90 0.49
C MET A 297 20.11 9.36 1.91
N MET A 298 21.21 8.63 2.15
CA MET A 298 21.62 8.06 3.44
C MET A 298 20.46 7.48 4.30
N PRO A 299 19.69 6.50 3.80
CA PRO A 299 18.63 5.86 4.58
C PRO A 299 19.15 5.28 5.91
N MET A 300 18.33 5.37 6.96
CA MET A 300 18.66 4.87 8.29
C MET A 300 18.13 3.45 8.48
N LYS A 301 19.02 2.50 8.78
CA LYS A 301 18.65 1.19 9.30
C LYS A 301 18.37 1.32 10.79
N LEU A 302 17.15 1.02 11.21
CA LEU A 302 16.70 1.13 12.60
C LEU A 302 16.21 -0.23 13.08
N THR A 303 16.60 -0.62 14.29
CA THR A 303 16.10 -1.86 14.91
C THR A 303 15.22 -1.51 16.09
N PHE A 304 14.03 -2.08 16.12
CA PHE A 304 13.09 -1.97 17.23
C PHE A 304 13.06 -3.27 18.02
N LYS A 305 12.98 -3.15 19.33
CA LYS A 305 12.69 -4.25 20.25
C LYS A 305 11.18 -4.39 20.37
N THR A 306 10.66 -5.56 20.04
CA THR A 306 9.22 -5.87 20.11
C THR A 306 8.78 -6.18 21.54
N GLU A 307 7.47 -6.28 21.76
CA GLU A 307 6.90 -6.74 23.04
C GLU A 307 7.34 -8.16 23.44
N ASN A 308 7.67 -9.01 22.45
CA ASN A 308 8.12 -10.38 22.67
C ASN A 308 9.65 -10.49 22.82
N ASP A 309 10.34 -9.36 23.01
CA ASP A 309 11.81 -9.25 23.04
C ASP A 309 12.54 -9.60 21.72
N ASP A 310 11.81 -9.91 20.65
CA ASP A 310 12.36 -10.07 19.29
C ASP A 310 12.79 -8.72 18.69
N GLN A 311 13.65 -8.76 17.67
CA GLN A 311 14.10 -7.58 16.92
C GLN A 311 13.34 -7.43 15.60
N TYR A 312 12.77 -6.26 15.36
CA TYR A 312 12.15 -5.88 14.09
C TYR A 312 12.97 -4.76 13.44
N VAL A 313 13.54 -5.04 12.27
CA VAL A 313 14.45 -4.12 11.58
C VAL A 313 13.72 -3.40 10.45
N THR A 314 13.87 -2.08 10.39
CA THR A 314 13.31 -1.24 9.34
C THR A 314 14.39 -0.38 8.68
N ILE A 315 14.05 0.14 7.51
CA ILE A 315 14.78 1.19 6.81
C ILE A 315 13.86 2.41 6.82
N PHE A 316 14.30 3.50 7.43
CA PHE A 316 13.63 4.78 7.34
C PHE A 316 14.30 5.62 6.24
N LYS A 317 13.50 6.08 5.29
CA LYS A 317 13.94 6.89 4.16
C LYS A 317 13.37 8.30 4.27
N ARG A 318 14.17 9.28 3.88
CA ARG A 318 13.78 10.69 3.78
C ARG A 318 14.29 11.26 2.45
N GLY A 319 13.43 12.03 1.78
CA GLY A 319 13.64 12.60 0.45
C GLY A 319 13.31 11.67 -0.71
N ASP A 320 12.68 10.52 -0.45
CA ASP A 320 12.20 9.57 -1.46
C ASP A 320 10.67 9.42 -1.33
N ASP A 321 9.95 9.46 -2.45
CA ASP A 321 8.52 9.17 -2.48
C ASP A 321 8.28 7.65 -2.56
N LEU A 322 7.84 7.06 -1.45
CA LEU A 322 7.63 5.60 -1.35
C LEU A 322 6.27 5.12 -1.82
N ARG A 323 5.38 6.00 -2.29
CA ARG A 323 4.03 5.58 -2.72
C ARG A 323 4.07 4.63 -3.91
N GLN A 324 5.03 4.84 -4.82
CA GLN A 324 5.22 3.96 -5.98
C GLN A 324 5.67 2.55 -5.55
N ASP A 325 6.71 2.45 -4.72
CA ASP A 325 7.17 1.18 -4.15
C ASP A 325 6.08 0.48 -3.33
N GLN A 326 5.33 1.25 -2.54
CA GLN A 326 4.21 0.74 -1.75
C GLN A 326 3.13 0.11 -2.64
N LEU A 327 2.74 0.77 -3.73
CA LEU A 327 1.78 0.24 -4.71
C LEU A 327 2.29 -1.07 -5.34
N ILE A 328 3.56 -1.12 -5.74
CA ILE A 328 4.12 -2.32 -6.38
C ILE A 328 4.18 -3.49 -5.40
N ILE A 329 4.63 -3.26 -4.17
CA ILE A 329 4.64 -4.28 -3.13
C ILE A 329 3.24 -4.78 -2.81
N GLN A 330 2.25 -3.89 -2.77
CA GLN A 330 0.85 -4.27 -2.60
C GLN A 330 0.37 -5.15 -3.76
N MET A 331 0.71 -4.82 -5.01
CA MET A 331 0.39 -5.66 -6.16
C MET A 331 1.07 -7.03 -6.08
N ILE A 332 2.32 -7.09 -5.60
CA ILE A 332 3.04 -8.36 -5.37
C ILE A 332 2.33 -9.19 -4.30
N ARG A 333 1.83 -8.59 -3.20
CA ARG A 333 1.03 -9.28 -2.17
C ARG A 333 -0.25 -9.85 -2.74
N LEU A 334 -0.95 -9.08 -3.57
CA LEU A 334 -2.15 -9.54 -4.26
C LEU A 334 -1.84 -10.73 -5.17
N MET A 335 -0.81 -10.63 -6.01
CA MET A 335 -0.40 -11.72 -6.89
C MET A 335 0.03 -12.97 -6.11
N ASP A 336 0.82 -12.83 -5.04
CA ASP A 336 1.22 -13.94 -4.18
C ASP A 336 0.01 -14.62 -3.53
N GLY A 337 -0.95 -13.84 -3.02
CA GLY A 337 -2.20 -14.35 -2.45
C GLY A 337 -3.04 -15.13 -3.45
N LEU A 338 -3.17 -14.63 -4.69
CA LEU A 338 -3.90 -15.30 -5.78
C LEU A 338 -3.20 -16.61 -6.17
N LEU A 339 -1.89 -16.58 -6.37
CA LEU A 339 -1.10 -17.76 -6.75
C LEU A 339 -1.18 -18.85 -5.67
N ARG A 340 -1.07 -18.48 -4.39
CA ARG A 340 -1.22 -19.40 -3.26
C ARG A 340 -2.62 -20.01 -3.17
N ALA A 341 -3.66 -19.24 -3.46
CA ALA A 341 -5.04 -19.74 -3.48
C ALA A 341 -5.24 -20.84 -4.54
N ASP A 342 -4.52 -20.76 -5.65
CA ASP A 342 -4.48 -21.78 -6.71
C ASP A 342 -3.43 -22.88 -6.47
N GLY A 343 -2.82 -22.93 -5.27
CA GLY A 343 -1.86 -23.96 -4.87
C GLY A 343 -0.43 -23.75 -5.39
N LEU A 344 -0.11 -22.56 -5.91
CA LEU A 344 1.20 -22.22 -6.46
C LEU A 344 1.95 -21.23 -5.55
N ASP A 345 2.83 -21.76 -4.68
CA ASP A 345 3.72 -20.93 -3.87
C ASP A 345 5.05 -20.65 -4.59
N LEU A 346 5.18 -19.46 -5.18
CA LEU A 346 6.41 -19.01 -5.86
C LEU A 346 7.48 -18.47 -4.90
N ARG A 347 7.31 -18.63 -3.58
CA ARG A 347 8.31 -18.25 -2.56
C ARG A 347 8.70 -16.76 -2.62
N LEU A 348 7.75 -15.91 -2.98
CA LEU A 348 7.91 -14.45 -3.05
C LEU A 348 8.23 -13.84 -1.67
N THR A 349 8.81 -12.64 -1.67
CA THR A 349 9.13 -11.89 -0.45
C THR A 349 8.51 -10.48 -0.50
N PRO A 350 7.19 -10.35 -0.28
CA PRO A 350 6.50 -9.06 -0.29
C PRO A 350 6.72 -8.26 1.02
N TYR A 351 7.93 -7.74 1.20
CA TYR A 351 8.33 -6.94 2.36
C TYR A 351 7.43 -5.71 2.54
N SER A 352 7.21 -5.24 3.78
CA SER A 352 6.35 -4.08 4.03
C SER A 352 6.97 -2.76 3.57
N VAL A 353 6.14 -1.88 3.02
CA VAL A 353 6.47 -0.49 2.68
C VAL A 353 5.31 0.37 3.15
N LEU A 354 5.62 1.49 3.80
CA LEU A 354 4.64 2.49 4.19
C LEU A 354 5.23 3.89 4.00
N ALA A 355 4.63 4.70 3.13
CA ALA A 355 4.84 6.14 3.09
C ALA A 355 4.17 6.79 4.30
N THR A 356 4.89 7.66 5.00
CA THR A 356 4.36 8.47 6.11
C THR A 356 4.15 9.93 5.73
N SER A 357 4.79 10.36 4.63
CA SER A 357 4.60 11.65 3.95
C SER A 357 4.83 11.47 2.44
N THR A 358 4.85 12.56 1.66
CA THR A 358 5.25 12.49 0.25
C THR A 358 6.75 12.30 0.02
N SER A 359 7.55 12.38 1.08
CA SER A 359 9.01 12.30 1.00
C SER A 359 9.65 11.42 2.07
N GLU A 360 8.86 10.83 2.96
CA GLU A 360 9.35 10.02 4.07
C GLU A 360 8.56 8.73 4.21
N GLY A 361 9.21 7.70 4.75
CA GLY A 361 8.52 6.49 5.17
C GLY A 361 9.44 5.35 5.51
N PHE A 362 8.80 4.20 5.74
CA PHE A 362 9.43 2.97 6.18
C PHE A 362 9.42 1.90 5.11
N VAL A 363 10.50 1.12 5.10
CA VAL A 363 10.61 -0.14 4.37
C VAL A 363 11.06 -1.22 5.36
N GLN A 364 10.46 -2.41 5.31
CA GLN A 364 10.90 -3.54 6.11
C GLN A 364 12.28 -3.99 5.65
N PHE A 365 13.21 -4.14 6.59
CA PHE A 365 14.52 -4.69 6.26
C PHE A 365 14.44 -6.22 6.22
N VAL A 366 14.76 -6.79 5.07
CA VAL A 366 14.95 -8.24 4.90
C VAL A 366 16.43 -8.52 4.80
N LYS A 367 16.95 -9.42 5.64
CA LYS A 367 18.36 -9.83 5.62
C LYS A 367 18.67 -10.55 4.31
N ALA A 368 19.29 -9.84 3.37
CA ALA A 368 19.70 -10.35 2.07
C ALA A 368 20.87 -9.52 1.52
N ILE A 369 21.55 -10.08 0.52
CA ILE A 369 22.75 -9.51 -0.09
C ILE A 369 22.43 -9.14 -1.55
N PRO A 370 22.77 -7.94 -2.03
CA PRO A 370 22.62 -7.61 -3.44
C PRO A 370 23.41 -8.57 -4.33
N LEU A 371 22.84 -8.98 -5.46
CA LEU A 371 23.44 -9.94 -6.38
C LEU A 371 24.79 -9.43 -6.90
N ARG A 372 24.98 -8.12 -6.99
CA ARG A 372 26.29 -7.51 -7.32
C ARG A 372 27.38 -7.93 -6.33
N GLU A 373 27.07 -7.93 -5.04
CA GLU A 373 27.99 -8.28 -3.96
C GLU A 373 28.18 -9.80 -3.88
N VAL A 374 27.12 -10.57 -4.14
CA VAL A 374 27.19 -12.03 -4.27
C VAL A 374 28.23 -12.42 -5.33
N ILE A 375 28.17 -11.82 -6.52
CA ILE A 375 29.10 -12.14 -7.62
C ILE A 375 30.52 -11.64 -7.32
N SER A 376 30.70 -10.49 -6.66
CA SER A 376 32.05 -10.02 -6.33
C SER A 376 32.74 -10.87 -5.26
N SER A 377 31.98 -11.38 -4.29
CA SER A 377 32.54 -12.06 -3.11
C SER A 377 32.61 -13.58 -3.27
N TRP A 378 31.69 -14.19 -4.02
CA TRP A 378 31.62 -15.64 -4.24
C TRP A 378 31.75 -16.05 -5.71
N GLY A 379 31.80 -15.13 -6.67
CA GLY A 379 31.85 -15.45 -8.10
C GLY A 379 30.50 -15.92 -8.68
N THR A 380 29.82 -16.86 -8.03
CA THR A 380 28.53 -17.41 -8.48
C THR A 380 27.48 -17.47 -7.36
N VAL A 381 26.20 -17.45 -7.76
CA VAL A 381 25.07 -17.66 -6.83
C VAL A 381 25.18 -19.02 -6.13
N GLN A 382 25.63 -20.05 -6.84
CA GLN A 382 25.73 -21.40 -6.30
C GLN A 382 26.80 -21.49 -5.21
N GLU A 383 27.97 -20.86 -5.41
CA GLU A 383 29.03 -20.81 -4.39
C GLU A 383 28.58 -20.05 -3.14
N CYS A 384 27.85 -18.94 -3.32
CA CYS A 384 27.27 -18.17 -2.22
C CYS A 384 26.29 -19.01 -1.40
N LEU A 385 25.28 -19.59 -2.04
CA LEU A 385 24.28 -20.41 -1.37
C LEU A 385 24.90 -21.67 -0.73
N ARG A 386 25.89 -22.29 -1.37
CA ARG A 386 26.64 -23.42 -0.80
C ARG A 386 27.40 -23.04 0.46
N SER A 387 27.94 -21.82 0.51
CA SER A 387 28.65 -21.34 1.71
C SER A 387 27.71 -21.11 2.90
N PHE A 388 26.45 -20.75 2.65
CA PHE A 388 25.44 -20.54 3.69
C PHE A 388 24.70 -21.82 4.09
N ARG A 389 24.42 -22.69 3.12
CA ARG A 389 23.52 -23.86 3.26
C ARG A 389 24.07 -25.08 2.51
N PRO A 390 25.24 -25.63 2.92
CA PRO A 390 25.86 -26.76 2.25
C PRO A 390 25.07 -28.06 2.46
N SER A 391 24.94 -28.88 1.42
CA SER A 391 24.40 -30.23 1.50
C SER A 391 25.08 -31.16 0.50
N PRO A 392 25.85 -32.17 0.94
CA PRO A 392 26.58 -33.08 0.04
C PRO A 392 25.70 -33.81 -0.97
N ASN A 393 24.46 -34.13 -0.57
CA ASN A 393 23.49 -34.86 -1.40
C ASN A 393 22.55 -33.93 -2.16
N GLY A 394 22.66 -32.62 -1.93
CA GLY A 394 21.78 -31.63 -2.51
C GLY A 394 22.26 -31.11 -3.88
N PRO A 395 21.36 -30.53 -4.68
CA PRO A 395 21.71 -29.96 -5.98
C PRO A 395 22.84 -28.92 -5.86
N PHE A 396 23.86 -29.07 -6.69
CA PHE A 396 25.07 -28.22 -6.65
C PHE A 396 25.79 -28.23 -5.29
N GLY A 397 25.56 -29.23 -4.43
CA GLY A 397 26.09 -29.26 -3.07
C GLY A 397 25.35 -28.32 -2.10
N ILE A 398 24.11 -27.91 -2.41
CA ILE A 398 23.28 -26.96 -1.66
C ILE A 398 22.02 -27.67 -1.18
N GLU A 399 21.50 -27.33 -0.01
CA GLU A 399 20.18 -27.81 0.45
C GLU A 399 19.10 -27.68 -0.65
N THR A 400 18.34 -28.75 -0.90
CA THR A 400 17.36 -28.79 -1.99
C THR A 400 16.30 -27.69 -1.86
N GLU A 401 15.80 -27.43 -0.65
CA GLU A 401 14.81 -26.38 -0.40
C GLU A 401 15.34 -24.97 -0.76
N VAL A 402 16.64 -24.73 -0.56
CA VAL A 402 17.27 -23.43 -0.87
C VAL A 402 17.33 -23.20 -2.37
N VAL A 403 17.69 -24.24 -3.14
CA VAL A 403 17.66 -24.16 -4.62
C VAL A 403 16.23 -24.04 -5.13
N GLU A 404 15.29 -24.74 -4.52
CA GLU A 404 13.86 -24.60 -4.82
C GLU A 404 13.33 -23.19 -4.57
N ASN A 405 13.65 -22.59 -3.41
CA ASN A 405 13.30 -21.21 -3.09
C ASN A 405 13.86 -20.25 -4.13
N TYR A 406 15.12 -20.45 -4.54
CA TYR A 406 15.77 -19.63 -5.55
C TYR A 406 15.06 -19.70 -6.91
N VAL A 407 14.79 -20.91 -7.40
CA VAL A 407 14.15 -21.12 -8.71
C VAL A 407 12.73 -20.56 -8.72
N ARG A 408 11.93 -20.87 -7.69
CA ARG A 408 10.54 -20.40 -7.59
C ARG A 408 10.44 -18.88 -7.47
N SER A 409 11.27 -18.28 -6.63
CA SER A 409 11.29 -16.83 -6.46
C SER A 409 11.79 -16.11 -7.72
N CYS A 410 12.80 -16.65 -8.41
CA CYS A 410 13.20 -16.14 -9.73
C CYS A 410 12.06 -16.19 -10.74
N ALA A 411 11.31 -17.29 -10.82
CA ALA A 411 10.17 -17.42 -11.72
C ALA A 411 9.07 -16.39 -11.37
N GLY A 412 8.70 -16.30 -10.09
CA GLY A 412 7.68 -15.36 -9.63
C GLY A 412 8.03 -13.90 -9.92
N TYR A 413 9.23 -13.45 -9.56
CA TYR A 413 9.63 -12.07 -9.86
C TYR A 413 9.81 -11.80 -11.37
N SER A 414 10.17 -12.81 -12.17
CA SER A 414 10.21 -12.66 -13.64
C SER A 414 8.82 -12.39 -14.22
N ILE A 415 7.81 -13.15 -13.78
CA ILE A 415 6.40 -12.99 -14.19
C ILE A 415 5.87 -11.62 -13.72
N ILE A 416 6.11 -11.26 -12.45
CA ILE A 416 5.70 -9.97 -11.88
C ILE A 416 6.31 -8.80 -12.66
N CYS A 417 7.62 -8.84 -12.94
CA CYS A 417 8.29 -7.78 -13.68
C CYS A 417 7.74 -7.64 -15.11
N TYR A 418 7.37 -8.76 -15.73
CA TYR A 418 6.74 -8.75 -17.05
C TYR A 418 5.34 -8.12 -16.99
N ILE A 419 4.47 -8.57 -16.08
CA ILE A 419 3.08 -8.08 -15.95
C ILE A 419 3.05 -6.58 -15.59
N LEU A 420 3.87 -6.17 -14.63
CA LEU A 420 3.90 -4.77 -14.14
C LEU A 420 4.83 -3.87 -14.96
N GLY A 421 5.55 -4.43 -15.94
CA GLY A 421 6.51 -3.69 -16.77
C GLY A 421 7.60 -3.00 -15.95
N ILE A 422 8.18 -3.69 -14.96
CA ILE A 422 9.18 -3.11 -14.05
C ILE A 422 10.52 -2.96 -14.78
N GLY A 423 11.01 -1.72 -14.89
CA GLY A 423 12.28 -1.33 -15.51
C GLY A 423 13.46 -1.29 -14.54
N ASP A 424 14.64 -0.93 -15.03
CA ASP A 424 15.87 -0.74 -14.23
C ASP A 424 16.23 -1.93 -13.31
N ARG A 425 16.05 -3.16 -13.84
CA ARG A 425 16.43 -4.38 -13.11
C ARG A 425 17.91 -4.67 -13.37
N HIS A 426 18.75 -4.33 -12.39
CA HIS A 426 20.19 -4.57 -12.39
C HIS A 426 20.67 -5.21 -11.08
N LEU A 427 21.89 -5.75 -11.05
CA LEU A 427 22.40 -6.57 -9.94
C LEU A 427 22.40 -5.91 -8.54
N HIS A 428 22.33 -4.57 -8.44
CA HIS A 428 22.16 -3.88 -7.16
C HIS A 428 20.72 -3.92 -6.60
N ASN A 429 19.71 -4.12 -7.47
CA ASN A 429 18.28 -4.13 -7.12
C ASN A 429 17.72 -5.55 -6.99
N LEU A 430 18.56 -6.57 -7.19
CA LEU A 430 18.23 -7.98 -7.03
C LEU A 430 18.91 -8.47 -5.76
N LEU A 431 18.13 -8.89 -4.76
CA LEU A 431 18.65 -9.32 -3.47
C LEU A 431 18.49 -10.83 -3.31
N LEU A 432 19.49 -11.47 -2.73
CA LEU A 432 19.51 -12.91 -2.43
C LEU A 432 19.61 -13.12 -0.91
N ALA A 433 18.62 -13.81 -0.35
CA ALA A 433 18.61 -14.22 1.05
C ALA A 433 19.34 -15.57 1.26
N GLU A 434 19.83 -15.79 2.48
CA GLU A 434 20.55 -17.02 2.87
C GLU A 434 19.71 -18.30 2.71
N ASN A 435 18.37 -18.19 2.70
CA ASN A 435 17.44 -19.30 2.47
C ASN A 435 17.13 -19.55 0.98
N GLY A 436 17.84 -18.87 0.08
CA GLY A 436 17.67 -19.00 -1.37
C GLY A 436 16.61 -18.10 -1.98
N LYS A 437 15.74 -17.44 -1.20
CA LYS A 437 14.75 -16.52 -1.76
C LYS A 437 15.45 -15.33 -2.42
N MET A 438 15.13 -15.09 -3.69
CA MET A 438 15.53 -13.91 -4.44
C MET A 438 14.36 -12.94 -4.54
N PHE A 439 14.60 -11.66 -4.33
CA PHE A 439 13.57 -10.64 -4.47
C PHE A 439 14.11 -9.33 -5.02
N HIS A 440 13.21 -8.55 -5.62
CA HIS A 440 13.54 -7.28 -6.24
C HIS A 440 13.21 -6.15 -5.27
N VAL A 441 14.02 -5.09 -5.29
CA VAL A 441 13.79 -3.84 -4.56
C VAL A 441 13.86 -2.65 -5.51
N ASP A 442 13.53 -1.47 -5.00
CA ASP A 442 13.59 -0.18 -5.71
C ASP A 442 12.75 -0.19 -6.99
N PHE A 443 11.49 0.22 -6.89
CA PHE A 443 10.56 0.15 -8.02
C PHE A 443 10.39 1.50 -8.72
N GLY A 444 11.44 2.31 -8.85
CA GLY A 444 11.39 3.65 -9.48
C GLY A 444 10.92 3.69 -10.95
N TYR A 445 10.98 2.57 -11.68
CA TYR A 445 10.57 2.47 -13.08
C TYR A 445 9.56 1.34 -13.29
N ILE A 446 8.33 1.67 -13.67
CA ILE A 446 7.21 0.74 -13.84
C ILE A 446 6.42 1.02 -15.13
N LEU A 447 5.51 0.13 -15.49
CA LEU A 447 4.62 0.26 -16.66
C LEU A 447 5.39 0.53 -17.98
N GLY A 448 6.55 -0.14 -18.14
CA GLY A 448 7.37 -0.09 -19.34
C GLY A 448 8.39 1.06 -19.39
N ARG A 449 8.41 1.94 -18.39
CA ARG A 449 9.47 2.95 -18.26
C ARG A 449 10.80 2.29 -17.91
N ASP A 450 11.89 2.83 -18.43
CA ASP A 450 13.27 2.40 -18.12
C ASP A 450 14.20 3.61 -18.29
N PRO A 451 15.26 3.76 -17.46
CA PRO A 451 16.25 4.82 -17.65
C PRO A 451 17.09 4.62 -18.92
N LYS A 452 17.18 3.39 -19.44
CA LYS A 452 17.98 3.09 -20.62
C LYS A 452 17.21 3.40 -21.90
N PRO A 453 17.89 3.91 -22.95
CA PRO A 453 17.24 4.42 -24.16
C PRO A 453 16.64 3.32 -25.06
N PHE A 454 17.04 2.06 -24.88
CA PHE A 454 16.52 0.94 -25.66
C PHE A 454 15.38 0.27 -24.90
N ALA A 455 14.35 -0.15 -25.64
CA ALA A 455 13.26 -0.95 -25.09
C ALA A 455 13.86 -2.15 -24.36
N PRO A 456 13.71 -2.22 -23.03
CA PRO A 456 14.37 -3.26 -22.27
C PRO A 456 13.69 -4.60 -22.58
N PRO A 457 14.39 -5.74 -22.46
CA PRO A 457 13.78 -7.03 -22.73
C PRO A 457 12.51 -7.20 -21.88
N PRO A 458 11.45 -7.80 -22.44
CA PRO A 458 10.16 -7.93 -21.75
C PRO A 458 10.31 -8.78 -20.47
N MET A 459 11.12 -9.84 -20.52
CA MET A 459 11.44 -10.64 -19.35
C MET A 459 12.77 -10.18 -18.73
N LYS A 460 12.75 -9.92 -17.41
CA LYS A 460 13.93 -9.48 -16.64
C LYS A 460 14.65 -10.69 -16.05
N LEU A 461 15.53 -11.29 -16.85
CA LEU A 461 16.33 -12.46 -16.47
C LEU A 461 17.80 -12.23 -16.84
N THR A 462 18.71 -12.25 -15.86
CA THR A 462 20.15 -12.01 -16.08
C THR A 462 20.93 -13.31 -16.30
N SER A 463 22.13 -13.21 -16.86
CA SER A 463 23.07 -14.34 -17.01
C SER A 463 23.40 -15.00 -15.67
N GLU A 464 23.56 -14.20 -14.63
CA GLU A 464 23.90 -14.65 -13.28
C GLU A 464 22.75 -15.48 -12.69
N MET A 465 21.50 -15.09 -12.97
CA MET A 465 20.32 -15.83 -12.55
C MET A 465 20.25 -17.21 -13.22
N ILE A 466 20.47 -17.24 -14.53
CA ILE A 466 20.47 -18.48 -15.32
C ILE A 466 21.60 -19.42 -14.87
N ASN A 467 22.80 -18.87 -14.65
CA ASN A 467 23.94 -19.64 -14.16
C ASN A 467 23.69 -20.19 -12.75
N GLY A 468 23.00 -19.44 -11.89
CA GLY A 468 22.53 -19.93 -10.59
C GLY A 468 21.68 -21.21 -10.68
N MET A 469 20.89 -21.35 -11.76
CA MET A 469 20.05 -22.52 -12.03
C MET A 469 20.79 -23.67 -12.75
N GLY A 470 22.10 -23.56 -12.95
CA GLY A 470 22.91 -24.55 -13.67
C GLY A 470 23.02 -24.33 -15.18
N GLY A 471 22.65 -23.16 -15.68
CA GLY A 471 22.83 -22.77 -17.09
C GLY A 471 21.75 -23.29 -18.05
N LEU A 472 21.94 -23.00 -19.35
CA LEU A 472 20.97 -23.28 -20.43
C LEU A 472 21.07 -24.69 -21.04
N HIS A 473 21.77 -25.64 -20.42
CA HIS A 473 22.10 -26.92 -21.08
C HIS A 473 20.85 -27.65 -21.62
N ARG A 474 20.75 -27.70 -22.96
CA ARG A 474 19.61 -28.24 -23.74
C ARG A 474 19.38 -29.75 -23.62
N PHE A 475 20.28 -30.50 -23.00
CA PHE A 475 20.34 -31.97 -23.11
C PHE A 475 19.94 -32.73 -21.84
N LEU A 476 19.53 -32.05 -20.77
CA LEU A 476 19.05 -32.69 -19.56
C LEU A 476 17.67 -32.12 -19.21
N SER A 477 16.63 -32.94 -19.36
CA SER A 477 15.25 -32.69 -18.90
C SER A 477 15.11 -32.58 -17.37
N ALA A 478 16.24 -32.53 -16.64
CA ALA A 478 16.34 -32.58 -15.19
C ALA A 478 17.10 -31.36 -14.60
N THR A 479 17.14 -30.23 -15.31
CA THR A 479 17.80 -29.00 -14.80
C THR A 479 16.83 -28.10 -14.06
N TRP A 480 17.34 -27.35 -13.08
CA TRP A 480 16.57 -26.33 -12.36
C TRP A 480 16.10 -25.18 -13.25
N TYR A 481 16.81 -24.92 -14.36
CA TYR A 481 16.35 -23.99 -15.39
C TYR A 481 15.10 -24.51 -16.13
N TYR A 482 14.95 -25.82 -16.33
CA TYR A 482 13.72 -26.38 -16.87
C TYR A 482 12.55 -26.18 -15.92
N GLU A 483 12.76 -26.35 -14.60
CA GLU A 483 11.73 -26.05 -13.60
C GLU A 483 11.33 -24.57 -13.58
N TYR A 484 12.31 -23.66 -13.67
CA TYR A 484 12.03 -22.23 -13.87
C TYR A 484 11.12 -22.01 -15.09
N ARG A 485 11.48 -22.60 -16.24
CA ARG A 485 10.66 -22.50 -17.46
C ARG A 485 9.28 -23.13 -17.30
N ARG A 486 9.15 -24.25 -16.60
CA ARG A 486 7.84 -24.87 -16.33
C ARG A 486 6.93 -23.93 -15.53
N LEU A 487 7.51 -23.17 -14.61
CA LEU A 487 6.79 -22.18 -13.79
C LEU A 487 6.44 -20.91 -14.57
N THR A 488 7.27 -20.48 -15.53
CA THR A 488 7.03 -19.26 -16.32
C THR A 488 6.27 -19.49 -17.63
N ASP A 489 6.44 -20.63 -18.28
CA ASP A 489 5.92 -20.94 -19.62
C ASP A 489 4.60 -21.73 -19.57
N GLY A 490 3.89 -21.74 -18.43
CA GLY A 490 2.69 -22.55 -18.23
C GLY A 490 1.63 -22.31 -19.31
N LYS A 491 1.67 -23.07 -20.42
CA LYS A 491 0.78 -22.98 -21.59
C LYS A 491 0.14 -21.59 -21.76
N ILE A 492 0.97 -20.55 -21.92
CA ILE A 492 0.50 -19.20 -22.29
C ILE A 492 0.16 -19.19 -23.77
#